data_AF-A0A921KZI1-F1
#
_entry.id   AF-A0A921KZI1-F1
#
_cell.length_a   1.000
_cell.length_b   1.000
_cell.length_c   1.000
_cell.angle_alpha   90.00
_cell.angle_beta   90.00
_cell.angle_gamma   90.00
#
_symmetry.space_group_name_H-M   'P 1'
#
loop_
_entity.id
_entity.type
_entity.pdbx_description
1 polymer ?
#
loop_
_entity_poly.entity_id
_entity_poly.type
_entity_poly.pdbx_seq_one_letter_code
_entity_poly.pdbx_strand_id
1 'polypeptide(L)'
;MSKQNDIILLESFNRRNPKAFSIVYRMIYRELYLYATRLFESLNVPAEDVIQDIFTDMWLRESVQFSSIPYIKTFCFIALKNAYKNKIKHLGYQQRFEMESKVENEFSEDIEQVELYHSLYESLKFLPDDYATVIRMYLEGWKPEEIATKLGIALQTVYNKRREAVVLLRKYMVK
;
A
#
# COMPACT_ATOMS: atom_id res chain seq x y z
N MET A 1 -13.27 -6.78 0.77
CA MET A 1 -13.17 -8.26 0.66
C MET A 1 -12.98 -8.80 2.09
N SER A 2 -13.48 -10.00 2.42
CA SER A 2 -13.32 -10.56 3.78
C SER A 2 -11.84 -10.84 4.08
N LYS A 3 -11.35 -10.64 5.32
CA LYS A 3 -9.97 -10.98 5.75
C LYS A 3 -9.55 -12.40 5.36
N GLN A 4 -10.49 -13.35 5.36
CA GLN A 4 -10.24 -14.73 4.96
C GLN A 4 -9.90 -14.84 3.46
N ASN A 5 -10.51 -14.01 2.62
CA ASN A 5 -10.26 -14.00 1.18
C ASN A 5 -8.88 -13.44 0.86
N ASP A 6 -8.41 -12.45 1.62
CA ASP A 6 -7.08 -11.86 1.43
C ASP A 6 -5.96 -12.84 1.81
N ILE A 7 -6.15 -13.64 2.86
CA ILE A 7 -5.22 -14.71 3.26
C ILE A 7 -5.15 -15.78 2.16
N ILE A 8 -6.30 -16.26 1.68
CA ILE A 8 -6.36 -17.27 0.61
C ILE A 8 -5.74 -16.74 -0.69
N LEU A 9 -6.00 -15.47 -1.02
CA LEU A 9 -5.42 -14.80 -2.17
C LEU A 9 -3.90 -14.70 -2.06
N LEU A 10 -3.39 -14.30 -0.89
CA LEU A 10 -1.95 -14.19 -0.61
C LEU A 10 -1.26 -15.56 -0.72
N GLU A 11 -1.79 -16.60 -0.09
CA GLU A 11 -1.22 -17.95 -0.17
C GLU A 11 -1.20 -18.45 -1.62
N SER A 12 -2.27 -18.23 -2.36
CA SER A 12 -2.37 -18.61 -3.78
C SER A 12 -1.39 -17.82 -4.64
N PHE A 13 -1.21 -16.53 -4.36
CA PHE A 13 -0.25 -15.65 -5.03
C PHE A 13 1.20 -16.12 -4.80
N ASN A 14 1.54 -16.42 -3.55
CA ASN A 14 2.84 -16.94 -3.14
C ASN A 14 3.17 -18.30 -3.77
N ARG A 15 2.15 -19.11 -4.06
CA ARG A 15 2.26 -20.37 -4.83
C ARG A 15 2.28 -20.18 -6.35
N ARG A 16 2.41 -18.94 -6.84
CA ARG A 16 2.39 -18.60 -8.27
C ARG A 16 1.15 -19.14 -8.98
N ASN A 17 -0.01 -19.06 -8.34
CA ASN A 17 -1.27 -19.34 -9.02
C ASN A 17 -1.58 -18.23 -10.03
N PRO A 18 -1.78 -18.54 -11.34
CA PRO A 18 -1.99 -17.50 -12.36
C PRO A 18 -3.20 -16.60 -12.10
N LYS A 19 -4.29 -17.15 -11.54
CA LYS A 19 -5.50 -16.37 -11.24
C LYS A 19 -5.26 -15.40 -10.08
N ALA A 20 -4.63 -15.88 -9.01
CA ALA A 20 -4.29 -15.03 -7.86
C ALA A 20 -3.34 -13.90 -8.27
N PHE A 21 -2.35 -14.22 -9.10
CA PHE A 21 -1.41 -13.23 -9.63
C PHE A 21 -2.10 -12.16 -10.49
N SER A 22 -3.00 -12.58 -11.39
CA SER A 22 -3.80 -11.65 -12.19
C SER A 22 -4.69 -10.73 -11.34
N ILE A 23 -5.27 -11.25 -10.25
CA ILE A 23 -6.08 -10.46 -9.32
C ILE A 23 -5.20 -9.38 -8.65
N VAL A 24 -4.07 -9.79 -8.07
CA VAL A 24 -3.16 -8.86 -7.37
C VAL A 24 -2.57 -7.83 -8.34
N TYR A 25 -2.22 -8.24 -9.56
CA TYR A 25 -1.80 -7.33 -10.62
C TYR A 25 -2.86 -6.24 -10.87
N ARG A 26 -4.11 -6.62 -11.11
CA ARG A 26 -5.21 -5.66 -11.38
C ARG A 26 -5.49 -4.74 -10.19
N MET A 27 -5.33 -5.23 -8.96
CA MET A 27 -5.50 -4.42 -7.75
C MET A 27 -4.48 -3.29 -7.67
N ILE A 28 -3.23 -3.55 -8.06
CA ILE A 28 -2.10 -2.64 -7.85
C ILE A 28 -1.79 -1.80 -9.10
N TYR A 29 -2.09 -2.32 -10.30
CA TYR A 29 -1.70 -1.74 -11.58
C TYR A 29 -2.05 -0.26 -11.72
N ARG A 30 -3.31 0.12 -11.44
CA ARG A 30 -3.78 1.50 -11.63
C ARG A 30 -2.99 2.48 -10.77
N GLU A 31 -2.67 2.09 -9.55
CA GLU A 31 -1.92 2.95 -8.63
C GLU A 31 -0.47 3.11 -9.08
N LEU A 32 0.18 2.03 -9.52
CA LEU A 32 1.53 2.10 -10.08
C LEU A 32 1.58 2.93 -11.37
N TYR A 33 0.59 2.76 -12.24
CA TYR A 33 0.51 3.48 -13.51
C TYR A 33 0.40 4.99 -13.27
N LEU A 34 -0.56 5.41 -12.44
CA LEU A 34 -0.75 6.82 -12.11
C LEU A 34 0.49 7.43 -11.45
N TYR A 35 1.13 6.68 -10.55
CA TYR A 35 2.37 7.10 -9.90
C TYR A 35 3.50 7.27 -10.92
N ALA A 36 3.69 6.30 -11.81
CA ALA A 36 4.71 6.34 -12.83
C ALA A 36 4.50 7.50 -13.81
N THR A 37 3.29 7.69 -14.32
CA THR A 37 3.00 8.77 -15.26
C THR A 37 3.13 10.14 -14.60
N ARG A 38 2.76 10.30 -13.33
CA ARG A 38 2.92 11.58 -12.63
C ARG A 38 4.39 11.99 -12.49
N LEU A 39 5.26 11.03 -12.17
CA LEU A 39 6.65 11.31 -11.81
C LEU A 39 7.61 11.23 -12.98
N PHE A 40 7.42 10.27 -13.86
CA PHE A 40 8.41 9.81 -14.83
C PHE A 40 8.00 10.03 -16.29
N GLU A 41 6.89 10.71 -16.57
CA GLU A 41 6.41 10.97 -17.94
C GLU A 41 7.49 11.57 -18.84
N SER A 42 8.31 12.48 -18.33
CA SER A 42 9.40 13.12 -19.09
C SER A 42 10.55 12.18 -19.50
N LEU A 43 10.59 10.94 -18.99
CA LEU A 43 11.56 9.93 -19.40
C LEU A 43 11.18 9.25 -20.72
N ASN A 44 9.97 9.45 -21.25
CA ASN A 44 9.46 8.75 -22.44
C ASN A 44 9.58 7.22 -22.35
N VAL A 45 9.50 6.67 -21.13
CA VAL A 45 9.47 5.24 -20.88
C VAL A 45 8.05 4.86 -20.45
N PRO A 46 7.34 4.04 -21.23
CA PRO A 46 5.97 3.63 -20.90
C PRO A 46 5.88 2.99 -19.51
N ALA A 47 4.91 3.43 -18.72
CA ALA A 47 4.69 2.90 -17.39
C ALA A 47 4.26 1.43 -17.43
N GLU A 48 3.49 1.07 -18.46
CA GLU A 48 2.99 -0.28 -18.71
C GLU A 48 4.13 -1.29 -18.85
N ASP A 49 5.14 -0.96 -19.64
CA ASP A 49 6.30 -1.82 -19.87
C ASP A 49 7.07 -2.06 -18.56
N VAL A 50 7.32 -0.99 -17.80
CA VAL A 50 8.04 -1.10 -16.51
C VAL A 50 7.24 -1.90 -15.50
N ILE A 51 5.92 -1.69 -15.41
CA ILE A 51 5.05 -2.46 -14.53
C ILE A 51 5.02 -3.93 -14.96
N GLN A 52 4.93 -4.20 -16.26
CA GLN A 52 4.96 -5.56 -16.80
C GLN A 52 6.28 -6.26 -16.45
N ASP A 53 7.42 -5.59 -16.59
CA ASP A 53 8.73 -6.13 -16.22
C ASP A 53 8.78 -6.48 -14.73
N ILE A 54 8.31 -5.60 -13.84
CA ILE A 54 8.28 -5.85 -12.38
C ILE A 54 7.48 -7.10 -12.05
N PHE A 55 6.28 -7.23 -12.62
CA PHE A 55 5.42 -8.39 -12.36
C PHE A 55 5.97 -9.66 -13.01
N THR A 56 6.62 -9.56 -14.17
CA THR A 56 7.29 -10.69 -14.82
C THR A 56 8.46 -11.20 -13.99
N ASP A 57 9.32 -10.28 -13.51
CA ASP A 57 10.44 -10.61 -12.63
C ASP A 57 9.97 -11.24 -11.32
N MET A 58 8.89 -10.72 -10.74
CA MET A 58 8.30 -11.26 -9.52
C MET A 58 7.72 -12.67 -9.73
N TRP A 59 7.08 -12.90 -10.88
CA TRP A 59 6.55 -14.21 -11.24
C TRP A 59 7.67 -15.25 -11.37
N LEU A 60 8.74 -14.91 -12.09
CA LEU A 60 9.87 -15.82 -12.38
C LEU A 60 10.69 -16.17 -11.14
N ARG A 61 10.71 -15.31 -10.13
CA ARG A 61 11.47 -15.54 -8.89
C ARG A 61 10.59 -16.29 -7.87
N GLU A 62 10.57 -17.61 -7.96
CA GLU A 62 9.79 -18.47 -7.05
C GLU A 62 10.18 -18.34 -5.57
N SER A 63 11.42 -17.94 -5.28
CA SER A 63 11.92 -17.72 -3.92
C SER A 63 11.30 -16.50 -3.21
N VAL A 64 10.67 -15.57 -3.95
CA VAL A 64 10.06 -14.38 -3.37
C VAL A 64 8.71 -14.73 -2.76
N GLN A 65 8.62 -14.55 -1.44
CA GLN A 65 7.42 -14.81 -0.65
C GLN A 65 7.00 -13.53 0.08
N PHE A 66 5.71 -13.25 0.11
CA PHE A 66 5.16 -12.05 0.74
C PHE A 66 4.33 -12.41 1.98
N SER A 67 4.44 -11.60 3.02
CA SER A 67 3.70 -11.77 4.27
C SER A 67 2.30 -11.15 4.25
N SER A 68 2.02 -10.23 3.30
CA SER A 68 0.73 -9.58 3.15
C SER A 68 0.56 -8.95 1.76
N ILE A 69 -0.70 -8.72 1.34
CA ILE A 69 -1.00 -7.99 0.10
C ILE A 69 -0.42 -6.55 0.11
N PRO A 70 -0.52 -5.77 1.22
CA PRO A 70 0.18 -4.48 1.31
C PRO A 70 1.68 -4.59 1.08
N TYR A 71 2.35 -5.65 1.54
CA TYR A 71 3.78 -5.82 1.32
C TYR A 71 4.14 -6.05 -0.16
N ILE A 72 3.29 -6.76 -0.91
CA ILE A 72 3.40 -6.87 -2.38
C ILE A 72 3.32 -5.49 -3.02
N LYS A 73 2.33 -4.68 -2.60
CA LYS A 73 2.16 -3.32 -3.10
C LYS A 73 3.41 -2.47 -2.84
N THR A 74 3.90 -2.42 -1.61
CA THR A 74 5.12 -1.68 -1.25
C THR A 74 6.32 -2.13 -2.09
N PHE A 75 6.50 -3.45 -2.26
CA PHE A 75 7.54 -4.00 -3.12
C PHE A 75 7.43 -3.47 -4.55
N CYS A 76 6.22 -3.47 -5.15
CA CYS A 76 6.02 -2.95 -6.49
C CYS A 76 6.39 -1.47 -6.64
N PHE A 77 6.01 -0.62 -5.68
CA PHE A 77 6.36 0.81 -5.70
C PHE A 77 7.88 1.03 -5.60
N ILE A 78 8.56 0.27 -4.73
CA ILE A 78 10.02 0.32 -4.61
C ILE A 78 10.68 -0.15 -5.91
N ALA A 79 10.22 -1.26 -6.49
CA ALA A 79 10.72 -1.80 -7.74
C ALA A 79 10.53 -0.81 -8.91
N LEU A 80 9.36 -0.18 -8.99
CA LEU A 80 9.02 0.85 -9.97
C LEU A 80 9.97 2.06 -9.87
N LYS A 81 10.15 2.59 -8.66
CA LYS A 81 11.10 3.69 -8.44
C LYS A 81 12.52 3.28 -8.85
N ASN A 82 12.97 2.08 -8.48
CA ASN A 82 14.31 1.60 -8.81
C ASN A 82 14.51 1.43 -10.31
N ALA A 83 13.50 0.92 -11.03
CA ALA A 83 13.52 0.78 -12.48
C ALA A 83 13.71 2.15 -13.16
N TYR A 84 12.92 3.15 -12.79
CA TYR A 84 13.04 4.51 -13.33
C TYR A 84 14.32 5.23 -12.87
N LYS A 85 14.76 5.04 -11.62
CA LYS A 85 16.03 5.58 -11.12
C LYS A 85 17.22 5.08 -11.93
N ASN A 86 17.21 3.81 -12.35
CA ASN A 86 18.24 3.30 -13.25
C ASN A 86 18.23 3.99 -14.63
N LYS A 87 17.06 4.39 -15.14
CA LYS A 87 16.97 5.18 -16.38
C LYS A 87 17.48 6.60 -16.19
N ILE A 88 17.15 7.24 -15.07
CA ILE A 88 17.62 8.59 -14.70
C ILE A 88 19.15 8.65 -14.66
N LYS A 89 19.84 7.58 -14.25
CA LYS A 89 21.32 7.52 -14.24
C LYS A 89 21.95 7.70 -15.63
N HIS A 90 21.22 7.41 -16.70
CA HIS A 90 21.70 7.55 -18.08
C HIS A 90 21.41 8.92 -18.70
N LEU A 91 20.80 9.83 -17.96
CA LEU A 91 20.54 11.21 -18.41
C LEU A 91 21.77 12.10 -18.24
N GLY A 92 21.76 13.23 -18.96
CA GLY A 92 22.70 14.32 -18.73
C GLY A 92 22.54 14.94 -17.33
N TYR A 93 23.62 15.50 -16.79
CA TYR A 93 23.71 15.98 -15.40
C TYR A 93 22.54 16.88 -14.96
N GLN A 94 22.15 17.87 -15.78
CA GLN A 94 21.07 18.81 -15.44
C GLN A 94 19.70 18.13 -15.34
N GLN A 95 19.33 17.33 -16.36
CA GLN A 95 18.07 16.57 -16.37
C GLN A 95 18.02 15.55 -15.22
N ARG A 96 19.15 14.92 -14.93
CA ARG A 96 19.28 13.99 -13.80
C ARG A 96 19.01 14.68 -12.46
N PHE A 97 19.63 15.83 -12.21
CA PHE A 97 19.46 16.56 -10.96
C PHE A 97 18.00 17.02 -10.75
N GLU A 98 17.37 17.56 -11.79
CA GLU A 98 15.97 17.99 -11.74
C GLU A 98 15.01 16.82 -11.45
N MET A 99 15.23 15.67 -12.10
CA MET A 99 14.42 14.47 -11.85
C MET A 99 14.68 13.84 -10.49
N GLU A 100 15.94 13.74 -10.05
CA GLU A 100 16.26 13.20 -8.72
C GLU A 100 15.59 14.06 -7.63
N SER A 101 15.64 15.39 -7.75
CA SER A 101 14.97 16.31 -6.82
C SER A 101 13.44 16.20 -6.84
N LYS A 102 12.81 16.14 -8.03
CA LYS A 102 11.36 15.94 -8.15
C LYS A 102 10.91 14.61 -7.53
N VAL A 103 11.63 13.53 -7.83
CA VAL A 103 11.33 12.18 -7.35
C VAL A 103 11.57 12.05 -5.85
N GLU A 104 12.57 12.72 -5.29
CA GLU A 104 12.86 12.68 -3.86
C GLU A 104 11.76 13.39 -3.04
N ASN A 105 11.33 14.58 -3.47
CA ASN A 105 10.26 15.33 -2.81
C ASN A 105 8.88 14.65 -2.91
N GLU A 106 8.51 14.12 -4.07
CA GLU A 106 7.19 13.47 -4.23
C GLU A 106 7.17 12.03 -3.66
N PHE A 107 8.31 11.35 -3.53
CA PHE A 107 8.37 10.00 -2.93
C PHE A 107 8.37 10.00 -1.41
N SER A 108 8.91 11.05 -0.75
CA SER A 108 8.87 11.15 0.71
C SER A 108 7.43 11.25 1.21
N GLU A 109 6.57 12.01 0.54
CA GLU A 109 5.15 12.16 0.92
C GLU A 109 4.34 10.86 0.78
N ASP A 110 4.65 10.02 -0.22
CA ASP A 110 3.93 8.78 -0.50
C ASP A 110 4.46 7.57 0.32
N ILE A 111 5.78 7.48 0.57
CA ILE A 111 6.34 6.48 1.51
C ILE A 111 5.90 6.77 2.93
N GLU A 112 5.94 8.02 3.38
CA GLU A 112 5.48 8.38 4.72
C GLU A 112 4.05 7.93 4.93
N GLN A 113 3.18 8.07 3.92
CA GLN A 113 1.82 7.55 4.01
C GLN A 113 1.77 6.03 4.10
N VAL A 114 2.50 5.29 3.26
CA VAL A 114 2.50 3.81 3.29
C VAL A 114 3.08 3.27 4.61
N GLU A 115 4.17 3.85 5.10
CA GLU A 115 4.78 3.50 6.40
C GLU A 115 3.88 3.93 7.56
N LEU A 116 3.22 5.08 7.47
CA LEU A 116 2.23 5.54 8.45
C LEU A 116 1.03 4.59 8.48
N TYR A 117 0.51 4.16 7.34
CA TYR A 117 -0.58 3.18 7.26
C TYR A 117 -0.13 1.83 7.83
N HIS A 118 1.07 1.36 7.50
CA HIS A 118 1.62 0.13 8.07
C HIS A 118 1.79 0.23 9.60
N SER A 119 2.40 1.29 10.09
CA SER A 119 2.58 1.59 11.53
C SER A 119 1.23 1.72 12.25
N LEU A 120 0.24 2.33 11.59
CA LEU A 120 -1.12 2.46 12.10
C LEU A 120 -1.81 1.09 12.21
N TYR A 121 -1.68 0.22 11.20
CA TYR A 121 -2.23 -1.13 11.24
C TYR A 121 -1.54 -2.03 12.27
N GLU A 122 -0.22 -1.93 12.38
CA GLU A 122 0.56 -2.64 13.41
C GLU A 122 0.21 -2.18 14.81
N SER A 123 -0.04 -0.89 15.01
CA SER A 123 -0.41 -0.35 16.32
C SER A 123 -1.82 -0.73 16.77
N LEU A 124 -2.70 -1.18 15.86
CA LEU A 124 -4.02 -1.71 16.24
C LEU A 124 -3.94 -2.91 17.17
N LYS A 125 -2.85 -3.68 17.18
CA LYS A 125 -2.68 -4.83 18.08
C LYS A 125 -2.55 -4.43 19.56
N PHE A 126 -2.28 -3.15 19.83
CA PHE A 126 -2.19 -2.61 21.19
C PHE A 126 -3.51 -2.01 21.69
N LEU A 127 -4.54 -1.97 20.84
CA LEU A 127 -5.87 -1.57 21.23
C LEU A 127 -6.68 -2.78 21.72
N PRO A 128 -7.64 -2.59 22.63
CA PRO A 128 -8.63 -3.63 22.92
C PRO A 128 -9.45 -3.95 21.65
N ASP A 129 -9.88 -5.21 21.50
CA ASP A 129 -10.42 -5.76 20.25
C ASP A 129 -11.60 -4.96 19.66
N ASP A 130 -12.45 -4.44 20.53
CA ASP A 130 -13.63 -3.67 20.17
C ASP A 130 -13.30 -2.25 19.69
N TYR A 131 -12.18 -1.66 20.12
CA TYR A 131 -11.64 -0.39 19.61
C TYR A 131 -10.88 -0.61 18.29
N ALA A 132 -10.05 -1.66 18.25
CA ALA A 132 -9.29 -2.05 17.06
C ALA A 132 -10.24 -2.34 15.88
N THR A 133 -11.38 -2.99 16.15
CA THR A 133 -12.40 -3.30 15.14
C THR A 133 -13.01 -2.04 14.56
N VAL A 134 -13.41 -1.07 15.40
CA VAL A 134 -13.98 0.21 14.94
C VAL A 134 -12.96 0.98 14.09
N ILE A 135 -11.71 1.12 14.56
CA ILE A 135 -10.67 1.84 13.79
C ILE A 135 -10.37 1.14 12.46
N ARG A 136 -10.30 -0.20 12.46
CA ARG A 136 -10.07 -0.96 11.23
C ARG A 136 -11.16 -0.71 10.20
N MET A 137 -12.43 -0.68 10.62
CA MET A 137 -13.54 -0.36 9.71
C MET A 137 -13.46 1.07 9.17
N TYR A 138 -13.02 2.05 9.97
CA TYR A 138 -12.74 3.40 9.45
C TYR A 138 -11.62 3.40 8.39
N LEU A 139 -10.54 2.65 8.62
CA LEU A 139 -9.44 2.52 7.65
C LEU A 139 -9.86 1.80 6.37
N GLU A 140 -10.83 0.88 6.47
CA GLU A 140 -11.47 0.21 5.34
C GLU A 140 -12.53 1.10 4.63
N GLY A 141 -12.74 2.33 5.10
CA GLY A 141 -13.60 3.33 4.45
C GLY A 141 -15.09 3.29 4.83
N TRP A 142 -15.45 2.56 5.87
CA TRP A 142 -16.85 2.46 6.32
C TRP A 142 -17.33 3.76 6.96
N LYS A 143 -18.59 4.11 6.71
CA LYS A 143 -19.25 5.24 7.36
C LYS A 143 -19.66 4.88 8.79
N PRO A 144 -19.67 5.85 9.74
CA PRO A 144 -20.04 5.60 11.13
C PRO A 144 -21.38 4.87 11.31
N GLU A 145 -22.37 5.20 10.48
CA GLU A 145 -23.70 4.59 10.48
C GLU A 145 -23.63 3.12 10.07
N GLU A 146 -22.82 2.81 9.05
CA GLU A 146 -22.62 1.44 8.56
C GLU A 146 -21.89 0.59 9.61
N ILE A 147 -20.92 1.17 10.33
CA ILE A 147 -20.22 0.51 11.45
C ILE A 147 -21.20 0.22 12.58
N ALA A 148 -22.02 1.19 12.96
CA ALA A 148 -23.02 1.06 14.02
C ALA A 148 -24.00 -0.08 13.71
N THR A 149 -24.55 -0.08 12.49
CA THR A 149 -25.44 -1.15 12.02
C THR A 149 -24.72 -2.50 11.97
N LYS A 150 -23.49 -2.55 11.47
CA LYS A 150 -22.73 -3.80 11.32
C LYS A 150 -22.37 -4.45 12.65
N LEU A 151 -22.03 -3.65 13.65
CA LEU A 151 -21.61 -4.12 14.97
C LEU A 151 -22.78 -4.22 15.97
N GLY A 152 -23.98 -3.78 15.60
CA GLY A 152 -25.15 -3.78 16.49
C GLY A 152 -24.99 -2.84 17.69
N ILE A 153 -24.26 -1.73 17.53
CA ILE A 153 -24.00 -0.75 18.58
C ILE A 153 -24.58 0.62 18.22
N ALA A 154 -24.77 1.48 19.21
CA ALA A 154 -25.22 2.85 18.95
C ALA A 154 -24.17 3.65 18.17
N LEU A 155 -24.63 4.53 17.29
CA LEU A 155 -23.76 5.44 16.52
C LEU A 155 -22.82 6.26 17.43
N GLN A 156 -23.34 6.71 18.57
CA GLN A 156 -22.54 7.41 19.57
C GLN A 156 -21.40 6.54 20.13
N THR A 157 -21.62 5.24 20.28
CA THR A 157 -20.61 4.28 20.74
C THR A 157 -19.48 4.13 19.71
N VAL A 158 -19.78 4.19 18.40
CA VAL A 158 -18.76 4.20 17.34
C VAL A 158 -17.86 5.43 17.45
N TYR A 159 -18.45 6.62 17.63
CA TYR A 159 -17.70 7.86 17.81
C TYR A 159 -16.83 7.84 19.06
N ASN A 160 -17.37 7.35 20.19
CA ASN A 160 -16.64 7.26 21.45
C ASN A 160 -15.46 6.28 21.33
N LYS A 161 -15.68 5.08 20.77
CA LYS A 161 -14.61 4.09 20.53
C LYS A 161 -13.53 4.63 19.61
N ARG A 162 -13.90 5.35 18.54
CA ARG A 162 -12.91 6.01 17.65
C ARG A 162 -12.05 7.02 18.42
N ARG A 163 -12.68 7.89 19.20
CA ARG A 163 -11.98 8.94 19.95
C ARG A 163 -10.95 8.35 20.93
N GLU A 164 -11.37 7.39 21.74
CA GLU A 164 -10.51 6.73 22.72
C GLU A 164 -9.38 5.94 22.05
N ALA A 165 -9.69 5.23 20.94
CA ALA A 165 -8.67 4.51 20.19
C ALA A 165 -7.59 5.44 19.63
N VAL A 166 -7.96 6.62 19.11
CA VAL A 166 -6.98 7.62 18.62
C VAL A 166 -6.08 8.12 19.75
N VAL A 167 -6.62 8.33 20.95
CA VAL A 167 -5.80 8.72 22.13
C VAL A 167 -4.79 7.63 22.48
N LEU A 168 -5.23 6.37 22.49
CA LEU A 168 -4.35 5.23 22.76
C LEU A 168 -3.27 5.07 21.69
N LEU A 169 -3.63 5.13 20.40
CA LEU A 169 -2.68 5.00 19.29
C LEU A 169 -1.60 6.10 19.34
N ARG A 170 -1.96 7.35 19.65
CA ARG A 170 -0.98 8.44 19.84
C ARG A 170 0.04 8.14 20.93
N LYS A 171 -0.36 7.45 22.00
CA LYS A 171 0.55 7.05 23.08
C LYS A 171 1.58 5.99 22.62
N TYR A 172 1.20 5.15 21.66
CA TYR A 172 2.07 4.08 21.14
C TYR A 172 2.93 4.51 19.94
N MET A 173 2.50 5.50 19.16
CA MET A 173 3.20 5.97 17.96
C MET A 173 4.25 7.08 18.25
N VAL A 174 4.27 7.68 19.43
CA VAL A 174 5.22 8.75 19.82
C VAL A 174 6.36 8.18 20.68
N LYS A 175 6.95 7.06 20.26
CA LYS A 175 8.14 6.49 20.90
C LYS A 175 9.26 6.29 19.90
#